data_AF-A0A439RRA0-F1
#
_entry.id   AF-A0A439RRA0-F1
#
_cell.length_a   1.000
_cell.length_b   1.000
_cell.length_c   1.000
_cell.angle_alpha   90.00
_cell.angle_beta   90.00
_cell.angle_gamma   90.00
#
_symmetry.space_group_name_H-M   'P 1'
#
loop_
_entity.id
_entity.type
_entity.pdbx_description
1 polymer ?
#
loop_
_entity_poly.entity_id
_entity_poly.type
_entity_poly.pdbx_seq_one_letter_code
_entity_poly.pdbx_strand_id
1 'polypeptide(L)'
;MLKVQSAEVRFRLFECGQFFLILMGAGLLAPAAFADVVEPATLAVAVFEFRDTSGEVRDQTAEHEARLKAFDVALQDGLSEKIKLVALPCQAEQCTIKDPGLVDLSKQAKTASAKYLLIGQVHKMSTLVGWVKFAVLDLSNNKPVCDRYLAASSRVHRA
;
A
#
# COMPACT_ATOMS: atom_id res chain seq x y z
N MET A 1 18.15 16.56 14.98
CA MET A 1 17.40 15.45 15.61
C MET A 1 15.92 15.73 15.43
N LEU A 2 15.31 15.18 14.36
CA LEU A 2 13.90 15.40 14.05
C LEU A 2 13.08 14.36 14.82
N LYS A 3 12.35 14.80 15.84
CA LYS A 3 11.50 13.92 16.65
C LYS A 3 10.22 13.65 15.87
N VAL A 4 10.21 12.55 15.13
CA VAL A 4 9.01 12.02 14.49
C VAL A 4 8.06 11.63 15.61
N GLN A 5 6.95 12.37 15.76
CA GLN A 5 5.86 11.93 16.61
C GLN A 5 5.22 10.73 15.93
N SER A 6 5.47 9.55 16.47
CA SER A 6 4.76 8.32 16.12
C SER A 6 3.29 8.52 16.46
N ALA A 7 2.50 8.94 15.47
CA ALA A 7 1.06 8.78 15.55
C ALA A 7 0.81 7.27 15.62
N GLU A 8 0.20 6.80 16.71
CA GLU A 8 -0.28 5.42 16.82
C GLU A 8 -1.32 5.19 15.71
N VAL A 9 -0.85 4.67 14.57
CA VAL A 9 -1.72 4.14 13.52
C VAL A 9 -2.22 2.82 14.05
N ARG A 10 -3.32 2.89 14.82
CA ARG A 10 -4.11 1.75 15.26
C ARG A 10 -4.62 1.04 14.02
N PHE A 11 -3.86 0.04 13.58
CA PHE A 11 -4.15 -0.78 12.41
C PHE A 11 -5.41 -1.59 12.76
N ARG A 12 -6.60 -1.08 12.40
CA ARG A 12 -7.79 -1.92 12.33
C ARG A 12 -7.56 -2.88 11.16
N LEU A 13 -6.97 -4.02 11.47
CA LEU A 13 -7.00 -5.19 10.59
C LEU A 13 -8.48 -5.46 10.26
N PHE A 14 -8.80 -5.55 8.97
CA PHE A 14 -10.05 -6.15 8.48
C PHE A 14 -11.37 -5.54 8.95
N GLU A 15 -11.76 -4.41 8.36
CA GLU A 15 -13.19 -4.18 8.08
C GLU A 15 -13.33 -3.72 6.63
N CYS A 16 -13.41 -4.69 5.72
CA CYS A 16 -14.01 -4.48 4.41
C CYS A 16 -14.89 -5.70 4.09
N GLY A 17 -16.16 -5.60 4.48
CA GLY A 17 -17.25 -6.48 4.03
C GLY A 17 -17.69 -7.59 4.99
N GLN A 18 -18.40 -7.25 6.07
CA GLN A 18 -19.10 -8.24 6.89
C GLN A 18 -20.56 -8.36 6.41
N PHE A 19 -20.82 -9.31 5.51
CA PHE A 19 -22.17 -9.82 5.27
C PHE A 19 -22.39 -11.01 6.21
N PHE A 20 -23.21 -10.83 7.24
CA PHE A 20 -23.68 -11.89 8.11
C PHE A 20 -25.21 -11.83 8.21
N LEU A 21 -25.90 -12.69 7.48
CA LEU A 21 -27.26 -13.10 7.78
C LEU A 21 -27.33 -14.62 7.57
N ILE A 22 -27.14 -15.36 8.67
CA ILE A 22 -27.37 -16.81 8.75
C ILE A 22 -28.80 -17.02 9.27
N LEU A 23 -29.61 -17.73 8.49
CA LEU A 23 -30.91 -18.27 8.88
C LEU A 23 -30.73 -19.42 9.88
N MET A 24 -31.50 -19.38 10.98
CA MET A 24 -31.57 -20.44 11.99
C MET A 24 -32.12 -21.75 11.40
N GLY A 25 -31.39 -22.85 11.61
CA GLY A 25 -31.88 -24.22 11.41
C GLY A 25 -31.15 -25.15 12.38
N ALA A 26 -31.88 -25.68 13.37
CA ALA A 26 -31.35 -26.52 14.43
C ALA A 26 -30.92 -27.91 13.93
N GLY A 27 -29.70 -28.32 14.28
CA GLY A 27 -29.21 -29.69 14.12
C GLY A 27 -27.92 -29.88 14.93
N LEU A 28 -27.97 -30.74 15.96
CA LEU A 28 -26.83 -31.14 16.78
C LEU A 28 -25.79 -31.85 15.90
N LEU A 29 -24.66 -31.20 15.61
CA LEU A 29 -23.43 -31.85 15.15
C LEU A 29 -22.24 -31.20 15.87
N ALA A 30 -21.35 -32.04 16.40
CA ALA A 30 -20.21 -31.70 17.23
C ALA A 30 -19.31 -30.61 16.61
N PRO A 31 -18.73 -29.68 17.40
CA PRO A 31 -17.73 -28.77 16.87
C PRO A 31 -16.42 -29.54 16.65
N ALA A 32 -16.22 -30.04 15.43
CA ALA A 32 -14.87 -30.16 14.90
C ALA A 32 -14.33 -28.73 14.80
N ALA A 33 -13.58 -28.31 15.82
CA ALA A 33 -12.81 -27.08 15.76
C ALA A 33 -11.70 -27.29 14.72
N PHE A 34 -12.05 -27.09 13.45
CA PHE A 34 -11.05 -26.74 12.45
C PHE A 34 -10.48 -25.41 12.93
N ALA A 35 -9.29 -25.46 13.51
CA ALA A 35 -8.45 -24.29 13.58
C ALA A 35 -8.24 -23.87 12.12
N ASP A 36 -9.03 -22.88 11.68
CA ASP A 36 -8.80 -22.22 10.41
C ASP A 36 -7.41 -21.60 10.55
N VAL A 37 -6.40 -22.28 10.00
CA VAL A 37 -5.07 -21.73 9.86
C VAL A 37 -5.25 -20.65 8.80
N VAL A 38 -5.62 -19.45 9.25
CA VAL A 38 -5.62 -18.26 8.41
C VAL A 38 -4.18 -18.06 8.01
N GLU A 39 -3.82 -18.52 6.81
CA GLU A 39 -2.50 -18.26 6.25
C GLU A 39 -2.25 -16.76 6.32
N PRO A 40 -1.08 -16.33 6.82
CA PRO A 40 -0.78 -14.92 6.94
C PRO A 40 -0.87 -14.30 5.56
N ALA A 41 -1.73 -13.29 5.42
CA ALA A 41 -1.89 -12.56 4.17
C ALA A 41 -0.52 -12.10 3.64
N THR A 42 -0.22 -12.42 2.38
CA THR A 42 0.99 -11.97 1.70
C THR A 42 0.71 -10.71 0.90
N LEU A 43 1.63 -9.74 0.97
CA LEU A 43 1.52 -8.46 0.29
C LEU A 43 2.74 -8.21 -0.58
N ALA A 44 2.52 -7.98 -1.87
CA ALA A 44 3.50 -7.35 -2.73
C ALA A 44 3.35 -5.83 -2.65
N VAL A 45 4.47 -5.10 -2.64
CA VAL A 45 4.48 -3.62 -2.66
C VAL A 45 5.15 -3.18 -3.94
N ALA A 46 4.40 -2.46 -4.77
CA ALA A 46 4.93 -1.79 -5.94
C ALA A 46 5.57 -0.46 -5.54
N VAL A 47 6.60 -0.05 -6.28
CA VAL A 47 7.18 1.27 -6.12
C VAL A 47 6.13 2.33 -6.49
N PHE A 48 6.01 3.31 -5.62
CA PHE A 48 5.05 4.40 -5.82
C PHE A 48 5.51 5.26 -6.99
N GLU A 49 4.58 5.63 -7.86
CA GLU A 49 4.84 6.64 -8.88
C GLU A 49 5.10 7.99 -8.24
N PHE A 50 5.97 8.79 -8.86
CA PHE A 50 6.11 10.20 -8.51
C PHE A 50 5.69 11.09 -9.68
N ARG A 51 4.87 12.09 -9.39
CA ARG A 51 4.46 13.11 -10.35
C ARG A 51 4.71 14.49 -9.75
N ASP A 52 5.47 15.32 -10.44
CA ASP A 52 5.64 16.72 -10.09
C ASP A 52 4.94 17.62 -11.11
N THR A 53 3.99 18.44 -10.67
CA THR A 53 3.37 19.49 -11.48
C THR A 53 3.45 20.85 -10.80
N SER A 54 4.42 21.04 -9.91
CA SER A 54 4.62 22.28 -9.14
C SER A 54 5.05 23.48 -9.99
N GLY A 55 5.61 23.24 -11.17
CA GLY A 55 6.12 24.30 -12.05
C GLY A 55 7.42 24.94 -11.55
N GLU A 56 8.14 24.29 -10.63
CA GLU A 56 9.43 24.78 -10.17
C GLU A 56 10.48 24.80 -11.29
N VAL A 57 11.25 25.89 -11.36
CA VAL A 57 12.25 26.12 -12.42
C VAL A 57 13.48 25.24 -12.24
N ARG A 58 13.84 24.94 -10.99
CA ARG A 58 15.01 24.13 -10.66
C ARG A 58 14.70 22.67 -10.97
N ASP A 59 15.60 21.99 -11.69
CA ASP A 59 15.55 20.55 -11.80
C ASP A 59 15.90 19.92 -10.45
N GLN A 60 14.93 19.17 -9.90
CA GLN A 60 15.05 18.48 -8.62
C GLN A 60 14.87 16.97 -8.78
N THR A 61 14.99 16.44 -10.01
CA THR A 61 14.68 15.03 -10.33
C THR A 61 15.43 14.07 -9.43
N ALA A 62 16.75 14.22 -9.30
CA ALA A 62 17.58 13.35 -8.46
C ALA A 62 17.21 13.42 -6.96
N GLU A 63 16.83 14.61 -6.46
CA GLU A 63 16.38 14.77 -5.07
C GLU A 63 15.05 14.06 -4.83
N HIS A 64 14.14 14.14 -5.80
CA HIS A 64 12.84 13.47 -5.72
C HIS A 64 12.99 11.95 -5.79
N GLU A 65 13.84 11.43 -6.68
CA GLU A 65 14.15 10.00 -6.77
C GLU A 65 14.74 9.47 -5.46
N ALA A 66 15.72 10.18 -4.89
CA ALA A 66 16.31 9.81 -3.61
C ALA A 66 15.26 9.78 -2.48
N ARG A 67 14.36 10.77 -2.44
CA ARG A 67 13.27 10.83 -1.45
C ARG A 67 12.22 9.74 -1.67
N LEU A 68 11.89 9.42 -2.92
CA LEU A 68 10.95 8.35 -3.25
C LEU A 68 11.50 6.98 -2.86
N LYS A 69 12.80 6.74 -3.09
CA LYS A 69 13.49 5.53 -2.63
C LYS A 69 13.50 5.43 -1.11
N ALA A 70 13.78 6.52 -0.39
CA ALA A 70 13.71 6.53 1.06
C ALA A 70 12.29 6.30 1.59
N PHE A 71 11.27 6.84 0.89
CA PHE A 71 9.87 6.58 1.20
C PHE A 71 9.51 5.10 1.03
N ASP A 72 9.94 4.47 -0.07
CA ASP A 72 9.68 3.05 -0.35
C ASP A 72 10.29 2.13 0.72
N VAL A 73 11.55 2.38 1.10
CA VAL A 73 12.21 1.65 2.21
C VAL A 73 11.42 1.81 3.50
N ALA A 74 11.09 3.03 3.90
CA ALA A 74 10.36 3.28 5.15
C ALA A 74 8.94 2.66 5.14
N LEU A 75 8.28 2.66 3.98
CA LEU A 75 6.97 2.03 3.80
C LEU A 75 7.06 0.51 3.98
N GLN A 76 8.02 -0.12 3.31
CA GLN A 76 8.21 -1.57 3.40
C GLN A 76 8.65 -2.00 4.81
N ASP A 77 9.56 -1.26 5.45
CA ASP A 77 9.98 -1.52 6.83
C ASP A 77 8.77 -1.51 7.78
N GLY A 78 7.95 -0.45 7.74
CA GLY A 78 6.77 -0.33 8.60
C GLY A 78 5.65 -1.33 8.30
N LEU A 79 5.56 -1.83 7.06
CA LEU A 79 4.61 -2.88 6.69
C LEU A 79 5.11 -4.28 7.09
N SER A 80 6.41 -4.53 7.01
CA SER A 80 7.01 -5.83 7.31
C SER A 80 6.78 -6.28 8.76
N GLU A 81 6.59 -5.34 9.69
CA GLU A 81 6.21 -5.60 11.08
C GLU A 81 4.77 -6.14 11.23
N LYS A 82 3.91 -5.97 10.22
CA LYS A 82 2.46 -6.22 10.30
C LYS A 82 1.96 -7.27 9.30
N ILE A 83 2.63 -7.42 8.16
CA ILE A 83 2.20 -8.31 7.07
C ILE A 83 3.41 -8.91 6.37
N LYS A 84 3.27 -10.15 5.90
CA LYS A 84 4.34 -10.84 5.18
C LYS A 84 4.52 -10.21 3.80
N LEU A 85 5.63 -9.51 3.61
CA LEU A 85 5.98 -8.95 2.31
C LEU A 85 6.55 -10.03 1.39
N VAL A 86 6.17 -9.96 0.12
CA VAL A 86 6.76 -10.77 -0.94
C VAL A 86 7.34 -9.85 -2.01
N ALA A 87 8.57 -10.15 -2.44
CA ALA A 87 9.26 -9.34 -3.43
C ALA A 87 8.60 -9.50 -4.81
N LEU A 88 8.45 -8.38 -5.51
CA LEU A 88 8.10 -8.41 -6.93
C LEU A 88 9.33 -8.82 -7.75
N PRO A 89 9.13 -9.58 -8.85
CA PRO A 89 10.22 -10.05 -9.71
C PRO A 89 10.75 -8.97 -10.67
N CYS A 90 10.04 -7.86 -10.89
CA CYS A 90 10.56 -6.73 -11.65
C CYS A 90 11.74 -6.07 -10.90
N GLN A 91 12.66 -5.44 -11.64
CA GLN A 91 13.71 -4.64 -11.01
C GLN A 91 13.03 -3.48 -10.27
N ALA A 92 13.36 -3.26 -8.99
CA ALA A 92 12.61 -2.35 -8.12
C ALA A 92 12.35 -0.96 -8.74
N GLU A 93 13.30 -0.42 -9.50
CA GLU A 93 13.18 0.89 -10.17
C GLU A 93 12.08 0.95 -11.26
N GLN A 94 11.62 -0.21 -11.73
CA GLN A 94 10.63 -0.38 -12.81
C GLN A 94 9.38 -1.13 -12.31
N CYS A 95 9.15 -1.20 -11.00
CA CYS A 95 7.99 -1.91 -10.44
C CYS A 95 6.84 -0.97 -10.11
N THR A 96 6.38 -0.19 -11.08
CA THR A 96 5.34 0.82 -10.85
C THR A 96 4.03 0.49 -11.56
N ILE A 97 2.99 1.29 -11.30
CA ILE A 97 1.71 1.14 -11.99
C ILE A 97 1.77 1.55 -13.48
N LYS A 98 2.81 2.26 -13.91
CA LYS A 98 2.98 2.70 -15.31
C LYS A 98 3.87 1.76 -16.12
N ASP A 99 4.92 1.25 -15.50
CA ASP A 99 5.85 0.30 -16.09
C ASP A 99 6.09 -0.79 -15.03
N PRO A 100 5.78 -2.07 -15.30
CA PRO A 100 5.24 -2.63 -16.55
C PRO A 100 3.74 -2.32 -16.79
N GLY A 101 3.07 -1.68 -15.84
CA GLY A 101 1.62 -1.47 -15.90
C GLY A 101 0.86 -2.35 -14.91
N LEU A 102 -0.33 -1.91 -14.50
CA LEU A 102 -1.08 -2.56 -13.42
C LEU A 102 -1.38 -4.05 -13.65
N VAL A 103 -1.72 -4.42 -14.89
CA VAL A 103 -2.10 -5.80 -15.23
C VAL A 103 -0.90 -6.73 -15.07
N ASP A 104 0.24 -6.37 -15.64
CA ASP A 104 1.46 -7.17 -15.56
C ASP A 104 2.04 -7.19 -14.15
N LEU A 105 1.99 -6.06 -13.45
CA LEU A 105 2.36 -5.97 -12.04
C LEU A 105 1.51 -6.92 -11.18
N SER A 106 0.19 -6.96 -11.40
CA SER A 106 -0.72 -7.89 -10.70
C SER A 106 -0.40 -9.35 -11.03
N LYS A 107 -0.08 -9.66 -12.29
CA LYS A 107 0.33 -11.00 -12.71
C LYS A 107 1.63 -11.42 -12.02
N GLN A 108 2.63 -10.54 -12.00
CA GLN A 108 3.92 -10.78 -11.35
C GLN A 108 3.75 -10.99 -9.84
N ALA A 109 2.92 -10.18 -9.18
CA ALA A 109 2.59 -10.35 -7.77
C ALA A 109 1.96 -11.72 -7.48
N LYS A 110 1.02 -12.17 -8.32
CA LYS A 110 0.43 -13.52 -8.22
C LYS A 110 1.48 -14.62 -8.41
N THR A 111 2.37 -14.48 -9.39
CA THR A 111 3.48 -15.42 -9.60
C THR A 111 4.40 -15.49 -8.39
N ALA A 112 4.62 -14.37 -7.70
CA ALA A 112 5.35 -14.30 -6.43
C ALA A 112 4.53 -14.77 -5.20
N SER A 113 3.34 -15.35 -5.42
CA SER A 113 2.43 -15.83 -4.37
C SER A 113 1.95 -14.74 -3.39
N ALA A 114 1.82 -13.50 -3.89
CA ALA A 114 1.13 -12.44 -3.19
C ALA A 114 -0.39 -12.66 -3.22
N LYS A 115 -1.06 -12.48 -2.08
CA LYS A 115 -2.51 -12.41 -1.99
C LYS A 115 -3.02 -11.00 -2.29
N TYR A 116 -2.25 -10.00 -1.90
CA TYR A 116 -2.55 -8.59 -2.10
C TYR A 116 -1.42 -7.87 -2.83
N LEU A 117 -1.77 -6.78 -3.52
CA LEU A 117 -0.81 -5.87 -4.14
C LEU A 117 -1.10 -4.42 -3.69
N LEU A 118 -0.11 -3.76 -3.09
CA LEU A 118 -0.15 -2.33 -2.79
C LEU A 118 0.44 -1.55 -3.98
N ILE A 119 -0.34 -0.60 -4.49
CA ILE A 119 0.06 0.34 -5.53
C ILE A 119 -0.22 1.77 -5.08
N GLY A 120 0.54 2.74 -5.59
CA GLY A 120 0.24 4.13 -5.30
C GLY A 120 1.02 5.14 -6.14
N GLN A 121 0.69 6.41 -5.90
CA GLN A 121 1.33 7.57 -6.50
C GLN A 121 1.44 8.69 -5.47
N VAL A 122 2.60 9.33 -5.45
CA VAL A 122 2.86 10.61 -4.81
C VAL A 122 2.78 11.70 -5.88
N HIS A 123 1.96 12.72 -5.68
CA HIS A 123 1.86 13.87 -6.58
C HIS A 123 2.18 15.15 -5.82
N LYS A 124 3.25 15.82 -6.22
CA LYS A 124 3.61 17.16 -5.79
C LYS A 124 2.93 18.18 -6.70
N MET A 125 2.01 18.95 -6.14
CA MET A 125 1.25 19.96 -6.89
C MET A 125 1.85 21.36 -6.75
N SER A 126 2.56 21.63 -5.66
CA SER A 126 3.31 22.86 -5.41
C SER A 126 4.44 22.58 -4.40
N THR A 127 5.19 23.61 -4.01
CA THR A 127 6.18 23.52 -2.92
C THR A 127 5.56 23.22 -1.57
N LEU A 128 4.29 23.55 -1.38
CA LEU A 128 3.61 23.45 -0.09
C LEU A 128 2.54 22.35 -0.05
N VAL A 129 2.06 21.89 -1.20
CA VAL A 129 0.90 21.02 -1.30
C VAL A 129 1.18 19.84 -2.21
N GLY A 130 0.81 18.66 -1.75
CA GLY A 130 0.80 17.44 -2.53
C GLY A 130 -0.16 16.43 -1.96
N TRP A 131 -0.19 15.25 -2.56
CA TRP A 131 -0.99 14.14 -2.10
C TRP A 131 -0.33 12.80 -2.37
N VAL A 132 -0.80 11.78 -1.65
CA VAL A 132 -0.52 10.38 -1.90
C VAL A 132 -1.84 9.66 -2.11
N LYS A 133 -1.98 8.96 -3.23
CA LYS A 133 -3.11 8.07 -3.49
C LYS A 133 -2.58 6.65 -3.55
N PHE A 134 -3.22 5.72 -2.86
CA PHE A 134 -2.85 4.32 -2.91
C PHE A 134 -4.08 3.41 -2.90
N ALA A 135 -3.89 2.18 -3.37
CA ALA A 135 -4.88 1.13 -3.29
C ALA A 135 -4.21 -0.21 -2.95
N VAL A 136 -4.91 -1.05 -2.20
CA VAL A 136 -4.59 -2.45 -1.98
C VAL A 136 -5.56 -3.27 -2.83
N LEU A 137 -5.03 -4.04 -3.76
CA LEU A 137 -5.79 -4.94 -4.62
C LEU A 137 -5.80 -6.34 -4.03
N ASP A 138 -6.96 -6.98 -4.01
CA ASP A 138 -7.08 -8.43 -3.85
C ASP A 138 -6.78 -9.10 -5.19
N LEU A 139 -5.74 -9.94 -5.20
CA LEU A 139 -5.27 -10.58 -6.43
C LEU A 139 -6.11 -11.79 -6.84
N SER A 140 -7.08 -12.24 -6.04
CA SER A 140 -8.02 -13.29 -6.46
C SER A 140 -8.94 -12.79 -7.58
N ASN A 141 -9.40 -11.55 -7.49
CA ASN A 141 -10.37 -10.94 -8.41
C ASN A 141 -9.91 -9.59 -9.00
N ASN A 142 -8.68 -9.16 -8.69
CA ASN A 142 -8.08 -7.88 -9.09
C ASN A 142 -8.92 -6.65 -8.72
N LYS A 143 -9.64 -6.69 -7.59
CA LYS A 143 -10.44 -5.56 -7.10
C LYS A 143 -9.76 -4.84 -5.94
N PRO A 144 -9.88 -3.51 -5.84
CA PRO A 144 -9.43 -2.79 -4.66
C PRO A 144 -10.26 -3.21 -3.45
N VAL A 145 -9.58 -3.64 -2.39
CA VAL A 145 -10.17 -3.88 -1.06
C VAL A 145 -10.00 -2.67 -0.13
N CYS A 146 -9.07 -1.79 -0.47
CA CYS A 146 -8.87 -0.52 0.20
C CYS A 146 -8.28 0.48 -0.79
N ASP A 147 -8.82 1.68 -0.84
CA ASP A 147 -8.20 2.82 -1.50
C ASP A 147 -8.26 4.03 -0.57
N ARG A 148 -7.19 4.82 -0.55
CA ARG A 148 -7.10 6.02 0.28
C ARG A 148 -6.38 7.13 -0.46
N TYR A 149 -6.72 8.34 -0.05
CA TYR A 149 -6.13 9.57 -0.51
C TYR A 149 -5.69 10.37 0.71
N LEU A 150 -4.41 10.71 0.76
CA LEU A 150 -3.80 11.48 1.84
C LEU A 150 -3.30 12.79 1.28
N ALA A 151 -3.86 13.91 1.73
CA ALA A 151 -3.34 15.23 1.40
C ALA A 151 -2.20 15.59 2.36
N ALA A 152 -1.11 16.12 1.82
CA ALA A 152 0.01 16.63 2.59
C ALA A 152 0.16 18.13 2.32
N SER A 153 0.25 18.92 3.38
CA SER A 153 0.64 20.32 3.29
C SER A 153 1.76 20.63 4.27
N SER A 154 2.81 21.29 3.80
CA SER A 154 3.87 21.78 4.68
C SER A 154 3.40 23.08 5.32
N ARG A 155 3.09 23.02 6.61
CA ARG A 155 2.74 24.20 7.38
C ARG A 155 4.03 24.95 7.73
N VAL A 156 4.28 26.09 7.07
CA VAL A 156 5.38 27.00 7.46
C VAL A 156 5.10 27.46 8.89
N HIS A 157 5.86 26.94 9.86
CA HIS A 157 5.85 27.52 11.19
C HIS A 157 6.57 28.86 11.09
N ARG A 158 5.83 29.97 11.17
CA ARG A 158 6.42 31.28 11.46
C ARG A 158 7.03 31.17 12.85
N ALA A 159 8.34 31.37 12.94
CA ALA A 159 9.04 31.67 14.17
C ALA A 159 8.63 33.05 14.68
#